data_AF-A0A382T8D4-F1
#
_entry.id   AF-A0A382T8D4-F1
#
_cell.length_a   1.000
_cell.length_b   1.000
_cell.length_c   1.000
_cell.angle_alpha   90.00
_cell.angle_beta   90.00
_cell.angle_gamma   90.00
#
_symmetry.space_group_name_H-M   'P 1'
#
loop_
_entity.id
_entity.type
_entity.pdbx_description
1 polymer ?
#
loop_
_entity_poly.entity_id
_entity_poly.type
_entity_poly.pdbx_seq_one_letter_code
_entity_poly.pdbx_strand_id
1 'polypeptide(L)'
;NTIYPAGYESDFLSATGAGNTMSQLNRITPVEDLVAGGAGTLTEQLHNDAVGWADWAYGKWRAVIGRPMVTADGEDAQLDSGVSTSFALAVWDGGKGEIDGKKAVSAWLNLKVEAPPRKLASNREGVTFSDLPKDRIFFTLSGFMILLGAVAGSTWMFARRR
;
A
#
# COMPACT_ATOMS: atom_id res chain seq x y z
N ASN A 1 3.70 -20.53 41.06
CA ASN A 1 2.87 -21.39 40.20
C ASN A 1 1.66 -20.59 39.77
N THR A 2 1.80 -19.78 38.73
CA THR A 2 0.69 -19.03 38.16
C THR A 2 -0.17 -20.03 37.37
N ILE A 3 -1.47 -20.11 37.68
CA ILE A 3 -2.41 -21.09 37.09
C ILE A 3 -2.71 -20.77 35.62
N TYR A 4 -2.25 -19.62 35.14
CA TYR A 4 -2.34 -19.22 33.74
C TYR A 4 -1.02 -19.55 33.04
N PRO A 5 -1.00 -20.51 32.10
CA PRO A 5 0.15 -20.67 31.23
C PRO A 5 0.35 -19.35 30.48
N ALA A 6 1.52 -18.73 30.63
CA ALA A 6 1.93 -17.62 29.79
C ALA A 6 2.25 -18.20 28.40
N GLY A 7 1.22 -18.39 27.58
CA GLY A 7 1.33 -19.05 26.29
C GLY A 7 0.39 -18.40 25.28
N TYR A 8 0.92 -18.13 24.10
CA TYR A 8 0.21 -17.65 22.91
C TYR A 8 -0.75 -18.71 22.32
N GLU A 9 -1.30 -19.60 23.16
CA GLU A 9 -2.17 -20.69 22.75
C GLU A 9 -3.57 -20.13 22.48
N SER A 10 -4.11 -20.39 21.29
CA SER A 10 -5.42 -19.87 20.84
C SER A 10 -6.55 -20.17 21.81
N ASP A 11 -6.44 -21.27 22.55
CA ASP A 11 -7.45 -21.82 23.44
C ASP A 11 -7.71 -20.94 24.67
N PHE A 12 -6.75 -20.06 25.02
CA PHE A 12 -6.89 -19.08 26.10
C PHE A 12 -7.16 -17.66 25.59
N LEU A 13 -7.21 -17.47 24.28
CA LEU A 13 -7.50 -16.20 23.62
C LEU A 13 -8.93 -16.24 23.10
N SER A 14 -9.91 -16.05 23.99
CA SER A 14 -11.34 -16.23 23.68
C SER A 14 -11.80 -15.47 22.44
N ALA A 15 -11.31 -14.26 22.20
CA ALA A 15 -11.63 -13.48 21.01
C ALA A 15 -11.00 -14.08 19.74
N THR A 16 -9.75 -14.54 19.79
CA THR A 16 -9.08 -15.23 18.68
C THR A 16 -9.75 -16.58 18.40
N GLY A 17 -10.06 -17.37 19.44
CA GLY A 17 -10.75 -18.66 19.34
C GLY A 17 -12.18 -18.54 18.84
N ALA A 18 -12.86 -17.41 19.10
CA ALA A 18 -14.14 -17.08 18.50
C ALA A 18 -14.06 -16.60 17.04
N GLY A 19 -12.85 -16.52 16.47
CA GLY A 19 -12.63 -16.06 15.10
C GLY A 19 -12.78 -14.56 14.90
N ASN A 20 -12.70 -13.75 15.96
CA ASN A 20 -12.78 -12.29 15.83
C ASN A 20 -11.57 -11.76 15.05
N THR A 21 -11.80 -11.15 13.90
CA THR A 21 -10.70 -10.67 13.05
C THR A 21 -9.89 -9.58 13.73
N MET A 22 -10.50 -8.66 14.50
CA MET A 22 -9.81 -7.67 15.35
C MET A 22 -8.77 -8.29 16.29
N SER A 23 -8.99 -9.56 16.68
CA SER A 23 -8.16 -10.28 17.64
C SER A 23 -7.26 -11.33 16.98
N GLN A 24 -7.09 -11.30 15.65
CA GLN A 24 -6.14 -12.17 14.97
C GLN A 24 -4.70 -11.79 15.34
N LEU A 25 -3.92 -12.79 15.76
CA LEU A 25 -2.53 -12.60 16.16
C LEU A 25 -1.60 -12.29 14.98
N ASN A 26 -1.94 -12.77 13.79
CA ASN A 26 -1.14 -12.60 12.59
C ASN A 26 -1.92 -11.84 11.52
N ARG A 27 -1.84 -10.51 11.56
CA ARG A 27 -2.47 -9.61 10.60
C ARG A 27 -1.46 -9.20 9.52
N ILE A 28 -1.88 -9.29 8.27
CA ILE A 28 -1.07 -8.85 7.12
C ILE A 28 -1.10 -7.33 6.99
N THR A 29 -2.20 -6.69 7.39
CA THR A 29 -2.46 -5.25 7.27
C THR A 29 -3.14 -4.73 8.54
N PRO A 30 -2.90 -3.47 8.96
CA PRO A 30 -3.62 -2.85 10.06
C PRO A 30 -5.00 -2.30 9.65
N VAL A 31 -5.35 -2.37 8.35
CA VAL A 31 -6.63 -1.89 7.82
C VAL A 31 -7.63 -3.03 7.75
N GLU A 32 -8.89 -2.74 8.06
CA GLU A 32 -10.00 -3.67 7.92
C GLU A 32 -10.98 -3.18 6.88
N ASP A 33 -11.57 -4.12 6.17
CA ASP A 33 -12.61 -3.86 5.19
C ASP A 33 -13.96 -4.30 5.76
N LEU A 34 -14.90 -3.35 5.87
CA LEU A 34 -16.15 -3.50 6.60
C LEU A 34 -17.31 -2.94 5.77
N VAL A 35 -18.44 -3.63 5.78
CA VAL A 35 -19.70 -3.21 5.16
C VAL A 35 -20.77 -2.98 6.22
N ALA A 36 -21.68 -2.03 5.98
CA ALA A 36 -22.82 -1.78 6.84
C ALA A 36 -24.05 -1.33 6.04
N GLY A 37 -25.21 -1.91 6.33
CA GLY A 37 -26.51 -1.43 5.85
C GLY A 37 -27.17 -0.38 6.76
N GLY A 38 -26.63 -0.15 7.95
CA GLY A 38 -27.15 0.80 8.94
C GLY A 38 -26.37 0.80 10.26
N ALA A 39 -26.89 1.54 11.24
CA ALA A 39 -26.28 1.58 12.57
C ALA A 39 -26.35 0.19 13.24
N GLY A 40 -25.22 -0.28 13.77
CA GLY A 40 -25.13 -1.58 14.45
C GLY A 40 -25.06 -2.80 13.54
N THR A 41 -24.98 -2.63 12.21
CA THR A 41 -24.87 -3.74 11.26
C THR A 41 -23.48 -3.85 10.62
N LEU A 42 -22.46 -3.24 11.24
CA LEU A 42 -21.10 -3.25 10.72
C LEU A 42 -20.56 -4.67 10.74
N THR A 43 -20.16 -5.17 9.58
CA THR A 43 -19.73 -6.56 9.37
C THR A 43 -18.44 -6.56 8.56
N GLU A 44 -17.52 -7.44 8.92
CA GLU A 44 -16.29 -7.64 8.16
C GLU A 44 -16.56 -8.29 6.82
N GLN A 45 -15.84 -7.84 5.80
CA GLN A 45 -15.83 -8.48 4.49
C GLN A 45 -14.85 -9.66 4.49
N LEU A 46 -15.17 -10.71 3.70
CA LEU A 46 -14.29 -11.88 3.56
C LEU A 46 -13.02 -11.55 2.78
N HIS A 47 -13.09 -10.57 1.88
CA HIS A 47 -11.95 -10.05 1.14
C HIS A 47 -11.54 -8.72 1.75
N ASN A 48 -10.25 -8.59 2.06
CA ASN A 48 -9.67 -7.33 2.50
C ASN A 48 -8.62 -6.91 1.48
N ASP A 49 -9.03 -5.98 0.62
CA ASP A 49 -8.20 -5.48 -0.48
C ASP A 49 -7.40 -4.23 -0.08
N ALA A 50 -7.47 -3.84 1.20
CA ALA A 50 -6.87 -2.61 1.71
C ALA A 50 -5.58 -2.88 2.52
N VAL A 51 -4.55 -2.09 2.21
CA VAL A 51 -3.31 -2.01 2.99
C VAL A 51 -3.20 -0.64 3.63
N GLY A 52 -2.47 -0.55 4.73
CA GLY A 52 -2.21 0.75 5.32
C GLY A 52 -1.04 0.78 6.25
N TRP A 53 -0.67 2.01 6.59
CA TRP A 53 0.36 2.31 7.56
C TRP A 53 0.03 3.62 8.25
N ALA A 54 0.41 3.74 9.51
CA ALA A 54 0.23 4.97 10.26
C ALA A 54 1.41 5.23 11.20
N ASP A 55 1.65 6.51 11.48
CA ASP A 55 2.63 6.97 12.45
C ASP A 55 2.10 8.15 13.25
N TRP A 56 2.56 8.22 14.49
CA TRP A 56 2.26 9.30 15.42
C TRP A 56 3.50 10.16 15.61
N ALA A 57 3.44 11.38 15.10
CA ALA A 57 4.54 12.32 15.21
C ALA A 57 4.03 13.75 15.38
N TYR A 58 4.63 14.47 16.32
CA TYR A 58 4.33 15.89 16.61
C TYR A 58 2.86 16.14 16.96
N GLY A 59 2.28 15.28 17.80
CA GLY A 59 0.91 15.44 18.29
C GLY A 59 -0.18 15.15 17.25
N LYS A 60 0.15 14.45 16.16
CA LYS A 60 -0.78 14.13 15.07
C LYS A 60 -0.56 12.71 14.55
N TRP A 61 -1.66 12.02 14.26
CA TRP A 61 -1.66 10.81 13.46
C TRP A 61 -1.52 11.15 11.99
N ARG A 62 -0.73 10.35 11.27
CA ARG A 62 -0.64 10.35 9.82
C ARG A 62 -0.88 8.93 9.38
N ALA A 63 -1.98 8.71 8.66
CA ALA A 63 -2.35 7.40 8.15
C ALA A 63 -2.42 7.46 6.63
N VAL A 64 -1.98 6.38 6.00
CA VAL A 64 -2.16 6.14 4.57
C VAL A 64 -2.89 4.82 4.43
N ILE A 65 -3.95 4.83 3.64
CA ILE A 65 -4.70 3.64 3.24
C ILE A 65 -4.58 3.53 1.73
N GLY A 66 -4.21 2.35 1.24
CA GLY A 66 -4.14 2.02 -0.17
C GLY A 66 -5.05 0.83 -0.47
N ARG A 67 -5.77 0.90 -1.58
CA ARG A 67 -6.55 -0.22 -2.14
C ARG A 67 -6.61 -0.08 -3.66
N PRO A 68 -6.93 -1.15 -4.40
CA PRO A 68 -7.29 -1.05 -5.80
C PRO A 68 -8.46 -0.06 -5.99
N MET A 69 -8.42 0.73 -7.06
CA MET A 69 -9.53 1.65 -7.39
C MET A 69 -10.81 0.89 -7.76
N VAL A 70 -10.64 -0.27 -8.39
CA VAL A 70 -11.71 -1.16 -8.83
C VAL A 70 -11.41 -2.55 -8.29
N THR A 71 -12.39 -3.17 -7.68
CA THR A 71 -12.33 -4.53 -7.13
C THR A 71 -13.42 -5.40 -7.77
N ALA A 72 -13.30 -6.72 -7.65
CA ALA A 72 -14.32 -7.64 -8.15
C ALA A 72 -15.48 -7.83 -7.15
N ASP A 73 -15.34 -7.30 -5.92
CA ASP A 73 -16.35 -7.40 -4.88
C ASP A 73 -17.49 -6.39 -5.13
N GLY A 74 -18.73 -6.88 -5.04
CA GLY A 74 -19.92 -6.07 -5.28
C GLY A 74 -20.30 -5.17 -4.11
N GLU A 75 -19.82 -5.49 -2.90
CA GLU A 75 -20.07 -4.69 -1.69
C GLU A 75 -19.08 -3.52 -1.56
N ASP A 76 -18.03 -3.53 -2.38
CA ASP A 76 -17.01 -2.49 -2.40
C ASP A 76 -17.45 -1.24 -3.17
N ALA A 77 -17.13 -0.08 -2.59
CA ALA A 77 -17.21 1.18 -3.31
C ALA A 77 -16.16 1.22 -4.45
N GLN A 78 -16.64 1.36 -5.68
CA GLN A 78 -15.78 1.50 -6.86
C GLN A 78 -15.34 2.97 -7.02
N LEU A 79 -14.04 3.18 -7.21
CA LEU A 79 -13.40 4.49 -7.35
C LEU A 79 -12.94 4.70 -8.80
N ASP A 80 -13.82 4.45 -9.76
CA ASP A 80 -13.52 4.62 -11.18
C ASP A 80 -13.01 6.01 -11.53
N SER A 81 -12.02 6.08 -12.40
CA SER A 81 -11.46 7.35 -12.87
C SER A 81 -12.54 8.20 -13.54
N GLY A 82 -12.68 9.43 -13.06
CA GLY A 82 -13.64 10.41 -13.59
C GLY A 82 -15.06 10.27 -13.02
N VAL A 83 -15.34 9.22 -12.24
CA VAL A 83 -16.63 9.04 -11.55
C VAL A 83 -16.57 9.72 -10.18
N SER A 84 -17.69 10.32 -9.77
CA SER A 84 -17.83 10.94 -8.45
C SER A 84 -18.46 9.94 -7.49
N THR A 85 -17.73 9.58 -6.44
CA THR A 85 -18.15 8.62 -5.41
C THR A 85 -18.35 9.34 -4.08
N SER A 86 -19.42 9.00 -3.34
CA SER A 86 -19.67 9.58 -2.03
C SER A 86 -18.63 9.08 -1.02
N PHE A 87 -18.07 9.99 -0.23
CA PHE A 87 -16.99 9.71 0.71
C PHE A 87 -17.19 10.47 2.02
N ALA A 88 -16.90 9.82 3.14
CA ALA A 88 -16.89 10.45 4.46
C ALA A 88 -15.78 9.86 5.31
N LEU A 89 -15.34 10.63 6.30
CA LEU A 89 -14.34 10.22 7.28
C LEU A 89 -14.96 10.24 8.67
N ALA A 90 -14.58 9.26 9.48
CA ALA A 90 -14.84 9.26 10.91
C ALA A 90 -13.53 9.00 11.67
N VAL A 91 -13.35 9.70 12.79
CA VAL A 91 -12.14 9.61 13.62
C VAL A 91 -12.54 9.45 15.08
N TRP A 92 -11.82 8.58 15.77
CA TRP A 92 -12.00 8.29 17.19
C TRP A 92 -10.77 8.77 17.97
N ASP A 93 -10.98 9.62 18.97
CA ASP A 93 -9.99 9.98 19.98
C ASP A 93 -10.07 9.03 21.17
N GLY A 94 -9.24 7.99 21.14
CA GLY A 94 -9.15 7.01 22.23
C GLY A 94 -8.81 7.64 23.60
N GLY A 95 -8.10 8.77 23.62
CA GLY A 95 -7.80 9.52 24.85
C GLY A 95 -9.04 10.14 25.50
N LYS A 96 -10.12 10.32 24.74
CA LYS A 96 -11.44 10.77 25.21
C LYS A 96 -12.45 9.63 25.40
N GLY A 97 -11.99 8.38 25.32
CA GLY A 97 -12.85 7.20 25.38
C GLY A 97 -13.90 7.20 24.26
N GLU A 98 -13.52 7.63 23.06
CA GLU A 98 -14.32 7.49 21.85
C GLU A 98 -14.18 6.05 21.32
N ILE A 99 -15.31 5.37 21.16
CA ILE A 99 -15.41 4.00 20.62
C ILE A 99 -16.72 3.87 19.84
N ASP A 100 -16.74 2.96 18.87
CA ASP A 100 -17.93 2.60 18.09
C ASP A 100 -18.71 3.82 17.53
N GLY A 101 -19.95 4.08 17.97
CA GLY A 101 -20.75 5.22 17.50
C GLY A 101 -20.28 6.59 18.02
N LYS A 102 -19.48 6.62 19.09
CA LYS A 102 -18.97 7.86 19.69
C LYS A 102 -17.69 8.27 18.99
N LYS A 103 -17.81 9.13 17.98
CA LYS A 103 -16.73 9.59 17.09
C LYS A 103 -17.03 10.95 16.48
N ALA A 104 -16.01 11.62 15.98
CA ALA A 104 -16.19 12.75 15.08
C ALA A 104 -16.40 12.24 13.64
N VAL A 105 -17.33 12.85 12.89
CA VAL A 105 -17.65 12.48 11.51
C VAL A 105 -17.62 13.72 10.63
N SER A 106 -17.13 13.59 9.39
CA SER A 106 -17.19 14.65 8.38
C SER A 106 -18.60 14.77 7.78
N ALA A 107 -18.84 15.82 7.00
CA ALA A 107 -19.92 15.79 6.02
C ALA A 107 -19.64 14.73 4.93
N TRP A 108 -20.67 14.34 4.18
CA TRP A 108 -20.49 13.61 2.92
C TRP A 108 -19.83 14.51 1.88
N LEU A 109 -18.78 14.00 1.26
CA LEU A 109 -17.98 14.64 0.23
C LEU A 109 -18.11 13.88 -1.08
N ASN A 110 -17.93 14.57 -2.19
CA ASN A 110 -17.82 13.95 -3.51
C ASN A 110 -16.33 13.74 -3.83
N LEU A 111 -15.88 12.48 -3.77
CA LEU A 111 -14.54 12.09 -4.19
C LEU A 111 -14.55 11.77 -5.68
N LYS A 112 -13.74 12.48 -6.45
CA LYS A 112 -13.51 12.19 -7.86
C LYS A 112 -12.02 11.98 -8.09
N VAL A 113 -11.65 10.77 -8.50
CA VAL A 113 -10.27 10.48 -8.89
C VAL A 113 -10.12 10.84 -10.35
N GLU A 114 -9.20 11.74 -10.69
CA GLU A 114 -8.95 12.09 -12.08
C GLU A 114 -8.30 10.91 -12.81
N ALA A 115 -8.65 10.75 -14.09
CA ALA A 115 -7.93 9.82 -14.94
C ALA A 115 -6.47 10.27 -15.03
N PRO A 116 -5.50 9.33 -15.06
CA PRO A 116 -4.12 9.71 -15.33
C PRO A 116 -4.09 10.52 -16.62
N PRO A 117 -3.26 11.58 -16.70
CA PRO A 117 -3.18 12.38 -17.91
C PRO A 117 -2.92 11.42 -19.07
N ARG A 118 -3.82 11.43 -20.06
CA ARG A 118 -3.62 10.66 -21.28
C ARG A 118 -2.22 11.01 -21.75
N LYS A 119 -1.32 10.03 -21.82
CA LYS A 119 -0.10 10.21 -22.63
C LYS A 119 -0.63 10.61 -23.99
N LEU A 120 -0.55 11.90 -24.32
CA LEU A 120 -0.78 12.35 -25.67
C LEU A 120 0.12 11.43 -26.49
N ALA A 121 -0.48 10.67 -27.42
CA ALA A 121 0.30 10.02 -28.44
C ALA A 121 1.13 11.15 -29.04
N SER A 122 2.41 11.18 -28.66
CA SER A 122 3.32 12.17 -29.16
C SER A 122 3.36 11.85 -30.65
N ASN A 123 2.76 12.69 -31.48
CA ASN A 123 2.94 12.67 -32.93
C ASN A 123 4.40 12.96 -33.35
N ARG A 124 5.36 12.93 -32.41
CA ARG A 124 6.75 12.68 -32.73
C ARG A 124 6.88 11.19 -32.92
N GLU A 125 7.07 10.77 -34.17
CA GLU A 125 7.62 9.46 -34.51
C GLU A 125 8.68 9.12 -33.47
N GLY A 126 8.40 8.14 -32.63
CA GLY A 126 9.33 7.74 -31.59
C GLY A 126 10.59 7.27 -32.29
N VAL A 127 11.71 7.96 -32.07
CA VAL A 127 13.02 7.48 -32.51
C VAL A 127 13.24 6.13 -31.85
N THR A 128 13.03 5.06 -32.60
CA THR A 128 13.33 3.70 -32.15
C THR A 128 14.83 3.52 -32.13
N PHE A 129 15.36 2.60 -31.32
CA PHE A 129 16.81 2.37 -31.25
C PHE A 129 17.41 1.98 -32.62
N SER A 130 16.57 1.48 -33.55
CA SER A 130 16.91 1.20 -34.95
C SER A 130 17.14 2.44 -35.81
N ASP A 131 16.62 3.60 -35.42
CA ASP A 131 16.69 4.87 -36.16
C ASP A 131 17.96 5.67 -35.82
N LEU A 132 18.74 5.20 -34.85
CA LEU A 132 20.00 5.82 -34.49
C LEU A 132 21.10 5.48 -35.51
N PRO A 133 22.03 6.41 -35.78
CA PRO A 133 23.17 6.15 -36.66
C PRO A 133 24.00 4.99 -36.09
N LYS A 134 23.89 3.82 -36.73
CA LYS A 134 24.58 2.58 -36.30
C LYS A 134 26.10 2.78 -36.26
N ASP A 135 26.63 3.65 -37.11
CA ASP A 135 28.03 4.04 -37.15
C ASP A 135 28.53 4.74 -35.87
N ARG A 136 27.65 5.39 -35.09
CA ARG A 136 28.05 6.08 -33.85
C ARG A 136 27.84 5.28 -32.57
N ILE A 137 27.01 4.22 -32.60
CA ILE A 137 26.71 3.39 -31.42
C ILE A 137 27.79 2.34 -31.15
N PHE A 138 28.39 1.76 -32.20
CA PHE A 138 29.45 0.75 -32.00
C PHE A 138 30.71 1.34 -31.33
N PHE A 139 31.04 2.61 -31.56
CA PHE A 139 32.22 3.23 -30.94
C PHE A 139 32.02 3.60 -29.46
N THR A 140 30.79 3.87 -29.01
CA THR A 140 30.54 4.30 -27.62
C THR A 140 30.36 3.11 -26.66
N LEU A 141 29.75 2.01 -27.10
CA LEU A 141 29.59 0.79 -26.28
C LEU A 141 30.90 0.00 -26.11
N SER A 142 31.75 -0.06 -27.15
CA SER A 142 33.06 -0.71 -27.05
C SER A 142 34.05 0.06 -26.15
N GLY A 143 33.99 1.40 -26.15
CA GLY A 143 34.81 2.23 -25.27
C GLY A 143 34.51 2.04 -23.78
N PHE A 144 33.23 1.84 -23.42
CA PHE A 144 32.82 1.67 -22.02
C PHE A 144 33.18 0.28 -21.44
N MET A 145 33.16 -0.77 -22.27
CA MET A 145 33.57 -2.13 -21.86
C MET A 145 35.08 -2.25 -21.61
N ILE A 146 35.91 -1.53 -22.39
CA ILE A 146 37.37 -1.52 -22.17
C ILE A 146 37.71 -0.80 -20.85
N LEU A 147 36.95 0.25 -20.49
CA LEU A 147 37.15 0.98 -19.23
C LEU A 147 36.80 0.13 -17.99
N LEU A 148 35.72 -0.67 -18.05
CA LEU A 148 35.32 -1.58 -16.97
C LEU A 148 36.32 -2.74 -16.76
N GLY A 149 36.87 -3.29 -17.84
CA GLY A 149 37.91 -4.33 -17.76
C GLY A 149 39.21 -3.82 -17.12
N ALA A 150 39.62 -2.58 -17.44
CA ALA A 150 40.82 -1.97 -16.87
C ALA A 150 40.69 -1.75 -15.35
N VAL A 151 39.53 -1.27 -14.88
CA VAL A 151 39.28 -1.03 -13.45
C VAL A 151 39.29 -2.35 -12.66
N ALA A 152 38.63 -3.40 -13.17
CA ALA A 152 38.61 -4.72 -12.52
C ALA A 152 40.00 -5.39 -12.46
N GLY A 153 40.82 -5.22 -13.51
CA GLY A 153 42.20 -5.72 -13.56
C GLY A 153 43.11 -5.08 -12.51
N SER A 154 43.01 -3.76 -12.32
CA SER A 154 43.77 -3.06 -11.27
C SER A 154 43.40 -3.53 -9.86
N THR A 155 42.13 -3.80 -9.57
CA THR A 155 41.71 -4.24 -8.23
C THR A 155 42.21 -5.66 -7.90
N TRP A 156 42.26 -6.56 -8.88
CA TRP A 156 42.82 -7.91 -8.70
C TRP A 156 44.35 -7.91 -8.53
N MET A 157 45.06 -6.97 -9.17
CA MET A 157 46.53 -6.92 -9.08
C MET A 157 47.03 -6.44 -7.70
N PHE A 158 46.23 -5.66 -6.97
CA PHE A 158 46.52 -5.26 -5.59
C PHE A 158 46.10 -6.30 -4.54
N ALA A 159 45.09 -7.13 -4.83
CA ALA A 159 44.63 -8.18 -3.91
C ALA A 159 45.60 -9.37 -3.78
N ARG A 160 46.49 -9.60 -4.77
CA ARG A 160 47.41 -10.75 -4.79
C ARG A 160 48.76 -10.51 -4.09
N ARG A 161 48.97 -9.34 -3.46
CA ARG A 161 50.22 -8.97 -2.77
C ARG A 161 50.12 -8.93 -1.24
N ARG A 162 49.18 -9.66 -0.65
CA ARG A 162 49.21 -10.04 0.78
C ARG A 162 49.13 -11.54 0.92
#